data_AF-A0A535RNU5-F1
#
_entry.id   AF-A0A535RNU5-F1
#
_cell.length_a   1.000
_cell.length_b   1.000
_cell.length_c   1.000
_cell.angle_alpha   90.00
_cell.angle_beta   90.00
_cell.angle_gamma   90.00
#
_symmetry.space_group_name_H-M   'P 1'
#
loop_
_entity.id
_entity.type
_entity.pdbx_description
1 polymer ?
#
loop_
_entity_poly.entity_id
_entity_poly.type
_entity_poly.pdbx_seq_one_letter_code
_entity_poly.pdbx_strand_id
1 'polypeptide(L)'
;MYPVPDGDTGTNMLHTIRSAVVAARRADPRSADRAAAAAYGALMGARGNSGVILSQIFAGAKEAFAGRDDVGGPELANALAQGRDLAYQAVSTPVEGTILTAIHEMAKAANTGATEDAVAVLDRAMVAGRAAVARTPELLPVLKQAGVVDAGAQGLLYIVEGMADLVAGRVSVVERSADEEAAIVADADHALPASSGGTWGYDVQFLVPSPSRGVRELREEMLRFGLDDPGLSCVLVVGDDLLVKVHVHTREPHEILRIGLSAGRVRDVVVEDLDAMVAAQERATGVTVSATDVERRPLAVVSVVAAEGLADV
;
A
#
# COMPACT_ATOMS: atom_id res chain seq x y z
N MET A 1 -8.15 -1.18 -6.12
CA MET A 1 -8.31 0.10 -5.39
C MET A 1 -7.38 1.15 -5.98
N TYR A 2 -7.85 1.82 -7.03
CA TYR A 2 -7.46 3.12 -7.60
C TYR A 2 -8.41 3.21 -8.82
N PRO A 3 -9.56 3.92 -8.79
CA PRO A 3 -9.76 5.24 -8.20
C PRO A 3 -11.16 5.43 -7.55
N VAL A 4 -11.30 5.27 -6.24
CA VAL A 4 -12.50 5.72 -5.50
C VAL A 4 -12.01 6.32 -4.18
N PRO A 5 -12.60 7.42 -3.66
CA PRO A 5 -12.21 8.00 -2.38
C PRO A 5 -12.53 7.04 -1.22
N ASP A 6 -11.62 6.10 -0.96
CA ASP A 6 -11.58 5.35 0.29
C ASP A 6 -10.95 6.28 1.32
N GLY A 7 -11.82 6.99 2.05
CA GLY A 7 -11.48 7.99 3.08
C GLY A 7 -10.68 7.44 4.26
N ASP A 8 -10.23 6.19 4.19
CA ASP A 8 -9.46 5.47 5.19
C ASP A 8 -7.95 5.40 4.87
N THR A 9 -7.52 5.83 3.68
CA THR A 9 -6.11 5.67 3.23
C THR A 9 -5.11 6.23 4.25
N GLY A 10 -5.38 7.43 4.78
CA GLY A 10 -4.55 8.04 5.80
C GLY A 10 -4.57 7.27 7.13
N THR A 11 -5.72 6.76 7.54
CA THR A 11 -5.91 5.93 8.74
C THR A 11 -5.14 4.62 8.61
N ASN A 12 -5.26 3.93 7.48
CA ASN A 12 -4.52 2.70 7.17
C ASN A 12 -3.00 2.91 7.23
N MET A 13 -2.49 3.98 6.63
CA MET A 13 -1.07 4.34 6.73
C MET A 13 -0.65 4.70 8.16
N LEU A 14 -1.50 5.41 8.90
CA LEU A 14 -1.23 5.78 10.29
C LEU A 14 -1.11 4.56 11.21
N HIS A 15 -2.02 3.58 11.08
CA HIS A 15 -1.93 2.32 11.83
C HIS A 15 -0.66 1.54 11.49
N THR A 16 -0.32 1.49 10.20
CA THR A 16 0.86 0.82 9.69
C THR A 16 2.14 1.43 10.28
N ILE A 17 2.30 2.75 10.19
CA ILE A 17 3.52 3.42 10.69
C ILE A 17 3.62 3.38 12.22
N ARG A 18 2.50 3.49 12.94
CA ARG A 18 2.49 3.36 14.40
C ARG A 18 2.94 1.98 14.86
N SER A 19 2.44 0.94 14.20
CA SER A 19 2.84 -0.44 14.49
C SER A 19 4.33 -0.67 14.20
N ALA A 20 4.85 -0.06 13.12
CA ALA A 20 6.27 -0.06 12.80
C ALA A 20 7.11 0.62 13.91
N VAL A 21 6.69 1.80 14.37
CA VAL A 21 7.39 2.54 15.44
C VAL A 21 7.39 1.76 16.75
N VAL A 22 6.25 1.18 17.15
CA VAL A 22 6.18 0.35 18.38
C VAL A 22 7.15 -0.83 18.30
N ALA A 23 7.17 -1.55 17.17
CA ALA A 23 8.07 -2.68 17.00
C ALA A 23 9.54 -2.24 16.99
N ALA A 24 9.87 -1.17 16.26
CA ALA A 24 11.22 -0.60 16.23
C ALA A 24 11.69 -0.17 17.62
N ARG A 25 10.85 0.51 18.41
CA ARG A 25 11.20 0.96 19.77
C ARG A 25 11.56 -0.20 20.72
N ARG A 26 11.06 -1.41 20.46
CA ARG A 26 11.35 -2.62 21.25
C ARG A 26 12.63 -3.34 20.82
N ALA A 27 13.17 -3.03 19.65
CA ALA A 27 14.37 -3.67 19.14
C ALA A 27 15.65 -3.05 19.72
N ASP A 28 16.77 -3.77 19.55
CA ASP A 28 18.11 -3.23 19.77
C ASP A 28 18.32 -1.94 18.96
N PRO A 29 19.11 -0.95 19.42
CA PRO A 29 19.31 0.32 18.72
C PRO A 29 20.07 0.21 17.38
N ARG A 30 20.68 -0.93 17.04
CA ARG A 30 21.33 -1.10 15.72
C ARG A 30 20.36 -0.87 14.57
N SER A 31 20.85 -0.24 13.51
CA SER A 31 20.05 0.10 12.33
C SER A 31 19.39 -1.14 11.69
N ALA A 32 20.13 -2.25 11.59
CA ALA A 32 19.61 -3.52 11.08
C ALA A 32 18.41 -4.04 11.91
N ASP A 33 18.54 -4.04 13.24
CA ASP A 33 17.50 -4.57 14.13
C ASP A 33 16.26 -3.65 14.14
N ARG A 34 16.47 -2.33 14.14
CA ARG A 34 15.39 -1.33 14.06
C ARG A 34 14.62 -1.43 12.75
N ALA A 35 15.32 -1.56 11.62
CA ALA A 35 14.67 -1.68 10.31
C ALA A 35 13.93 -3.02 10.16
N ALA A 36 14.52 -4.12 10.63
CA ALA A 36 13.85 -5.42 10.63
C ALA A 36 12.58 -5.42 11.48
N ALA A 37 12.64 -4.84 12.69
CA ALA A 37 11.49 -4.73 13.56
C ALA A 37 10.44 -3.74 13.02
N ALA A 38 10.85 -2.61 12.43
CA ALA A 38 9.94 -1.67 11.78
C ALA A 38 9.19 -2.33 10.61
N ALA A 39 9.89 -3.07 9.74
CA ALA A 39 9.29 -3.80 8.62
C ALA A 39 8.28 -4.85 9.12
N TYR A 40 8.66 -5.62 10.16
CA TYR A 40 7.75 -6.58 10.78
C TYR A 40 6.51 -5.91 11.38
N GLY A 41 6.70 -4.84 12.16
CA GLY A 41 5.60 -4.08 12.78
C GLY A 41 4.69 -3.44 11.73
N ALA A 42 5.25 -2.89 10.65
CA ALA A 42 4.50 -2.37 9.53
C ALA A 42 3.65 -3.46 8.86
N LEU A 43 4.23 -4.64 8.61
CA LEU A 43 3.51 -5.75 7.98
C LEU A 43 2.35 -6.24 8.87
N MET A 44 2.58 -6.38 10.17
CA MET A 44 1.55 -6.78 11.13
C MET A 44 0.43 -5.74 11.24
N GLY A 45 0.79 -4.46 11.31
CA GLY A 45 -0.15 -3.34 11.40
C GLY A 45 -0.79 -2.90 10.08
N ALA A 46 -0.33 -3.44 8.95
CA ALA A 46 -0.85 -3.09 7.64
C ALA A 46 -2.34 -3.43 7.53
N ARG A 47 -3.14 -2.45 7.11
CA ARG A 47 -4.55 -2.62 6.75
C ARG A 47 -4.78 -1.98 5.40
N GLY A 48 -5.60 -2.60 4.56
CA GLY A 48 -5.86 -2.11 3.21
C GLY A 48 -4.61 -2.10 2.32
N ASN A 49 -4.82 -1.69 1.07
CA ASN A 49 -3.73 -1.67 0.08
C ASN A 49 -2.64 -0.67 0.45
N SER A 50 -3.01 0.52 0.94
CA SER A 50 -2.05 1.56 1.29
C SER A 50 -1.14 1.15 2.45
N GLY A 51 -1.68 0.51 3.49
CA GLY A 51 -0.90 0.00 4.61
C GLY A 51 0.02 -1.15 4.19
N VAL A 52 -0.48 -2.08 3.37
CA VAL A 52 0.34 -3.18 2.86
C VAL A 52 1.45 -2.65 1.95
N ILE A 53 1.19 -1.74 1.02
CA ILE A 53 2.23 -1.15 0.17
C ILE A 53 3.28 -0.42 1.02
N LEU A 54 2.85 0.38 2.01
CA LEU A 54 3.77 1.06 2.93
C LEU A 54 4.64 0.05 3.69
N SER A 55 4.09 -1.08 4.14
CA SER A 55 4.87 -2.12 4.81
C SER A 55 5.99 -2.69 3.93
N GLN A 56 5.77 -2.77 2.61
CA GLN A 56 6.78 -3.25 1.67
C GLN A 56 7.88 -2.21 1.41
N ILE A 57 7.55 -0.92 1.49
CA ILE A 57 8.56 0.14 1.48
C ILE A 57 9.51 -0.03 2.68
N PHE A 58 8.98 -0.30 3.88
CA PHE A 58 9.80 -0.60 5.05
C PHE A 58 10.56 -1.93 4.96
N ALA A 59 10.01 -2.94 4.29
CA ALA A 59 10.74 -4.17 3.99
C ALA A 59 12.00 -3.88 3.15
N GLY A 60 11.94 -2.92 2.23
CA GLY A 60 13.13 -2.49 1.48
C GLY A 60 14.23 -1.90 2.37
N ALA A 61 13.87 -1.19 3.43
CA ALA A 61 14.83 -0.68 4.41
C ALA A 61 15.46 -1.81 5.24
N LYS A 62 14.67 -2.81 5.65
CA LYS A 62 15.19 -4.02 6.33
C LYS A 62 16.28 -4.69 5.49
N GLU A 63 16.01 -4.92 4.20
CA GLU A 63 16.98 -5.57 3.31
C GLU A 63 18.22 -4.70 3.05
N ALA A 64 18.04 -3.39 2.86
CA ALA A 64 19.16 -2.47 2.65
C ALA A 64 20.06 -2.31 3.88
N PHE A 65 19.51 -2.41 5.09
CA PHE A 65 20.25 -2.20 6.34
C PHE A 65 20.74 -3.50 6.99
N ALA A 66 20.52 -4.65 6.33
CA ALA A 66 20.89 -5.95 6.86
C ALA A 66 22.38 -6.02 7.26
N GLY A 67 22.64 -6.42 8.51
CA GLY A 67 23.99 -6.55 9.05
C GLY A 67 24.74 -5.23 9.31
N ARG A 68 24.04 -4.09 9.28
CA ARG A 68 24.62 -2.76 9.54
C ARG A 68 24.29 -2.25 10.93
N ASP A 69 25.30 -1.76 11.64
CA ASP A 69 25.13 -1.07 12.91
C ASP A 69 24.62 0.36 12.68
N ASP A 70 25.23 1.08 11.72
CA ASP A 70 24.90 2.43 11.28
C ASP A 70 24.70 2.49 9.76
N VAL A 71 23.97 3.52 9.30
CA VAL A 71 23.62 3.70 7.88
C VAL A 71 23.91 5.12 7.40
N GLY A 72 24.40 5.25 6.16
CA GLY A 72 24.70 6.53 5.52
C GLY A 72 23.83 6.79 4.28
N GLY A 73 24.27 7.75 3.47
CA GLY A 73 23.64 8.06 2.18
C GLY A 73 23.43 6.84 1.26
N PRO A 74 24.43 5.97 1.04
CA PRO A 74 24.30 4.83 0.13
C PRO A 74 23.23 3.83 0.59
N GLU A 75 23.20 3.49 1.88
CA GLU A 75 22.20 2.57 2.43
C GLU A 75 20.79 3.16 2.35
N LEU A 76 20.61 4.47 2.61
CA LEU A 76 19.32 5.15 2.47
C LEU A 76 18.82 5.19 1.03
N ALA A 77 19.71 5.48 0.07
CA ALA A 77 19.36 5.47 -1.35
C ALA A 77 18.97 4.05 -1.81
N ASN A 78 19.69 3.03 -1.34
CA ASN A 78 19.38 1.64 -1.58
C ASN A 78 18.05 1.21 -0.92
N ALA A 79 17.76 1.67 0.30
CA ALA A 79 16.50 1.40 1.00
C ALA A 79 15.29 1.94 0.22
N LEU A 80 15.37 3.16 -0.32
CA LEU A 80 14.32 3.72 -1.18
C LEU A 80 14.16 2.94 -2.48
N ALA A 81 15.27 2.53 -3.10
CA ALA A 81 15.24 1.69 -4.30
C ALA A 81 14.57 0.34 -4.01
N GLN A 82 15.03 -0.41 -3.01
CA GLN A 82 14.43 -1.70 -2.66
C GLN A 82 12.98 -1.57 -2.20
N GLY A 83 12.64 -0.51 -1.47
CA GLY A 83 11.27 -0.21 -1.09
C GLY A 83 10.37 0.03 -2.30
N ARG A 84 10.87 0.71 -3.34
CA ARG A 84 10.18 0.81 -4.64
C ARG A 84 10.00 -0.56 -5.28
N ASP A 85 11.06 -1.35 -5.43
CA ASP A 85 11.01 -2.67 -6.03
C ASP A 85 9.93 -3.55 -5.38
N LEU A 86 9.97 -3.66 -4.04
CA LEU A 86 9.03 -4.47 -3.27
C LEU A 86 7.60 -3.92 -3.33
N ALA A 87 7.41 -2.60 -3.26
CA ALA A 87 6.09 -1.98 -3.39
C ALA A 87 5.44 -2.26 -4.75
N TYR A 88 6.20 -2.19 -5.84
CA TYR A 88 5.68 -2.54 -7.18
C TYR A 88 5.40 -4.04 -7.32
N GLN A 89 6.24 -4.91 -6.74
CA GLN A 89 6.01 -6.36 -6.74
C GLN A 89 4.82 -6.78 -5.87
N ALA A 90 4.49 -5.97 -4.86
CA ALA A 90 3.39 -6.24 -3.94
C ALA A 90 2.03 -6.20 -4.60
N VAL A 91 1.88 -5.39 -5.66
CA VAL A 91 0.62 -5.15 -6.35
C VAL A 91 0.59 -5.89 -7.68
N SER A 92 -0.55 -6.49 -8.01
CA SER A 92 -0.74 -7.21 -9.28
C SER A 92 -0.80 -6.29 -10.50
N THR A 93 -1.46 -5.15 -10.34
CA THR A 93 -1.61 -4.12 -11.37
C THR A 93 -1.15 -2.78 -10.79
N PRO A 94 0.14 -2.43 -10.92
CA PRO A 94 0.65 -1.13 -10.49
C PRO A 94 -0.08 0.02 -11.19
N VAL A 95 -0.44 1.05 -10.43
CA VAL A 95 -1.11 2.25 -10.94
C VAL A 95 -0.25 3.46 -10.65
N GLU A 96 0.09 4.22 -11.69
CA GLU A 96 0.79 5.51 -11.56
C GLU A 96 -0.18 6.63 -11.14
N GLY A 97 0.35 7.69 -10.56
CA GLY A 97 -0.40 8.72 -9.84
C GLY A 97 -0.70 8.37 -8.38
N THR A 98 0.05 7.43 -7.80
CA THR A 98 -0.18 6.87 -6.47
C THR A 98 1.07 6.91 -5.59
N ILE A 99 1.01 6.32 -4.38
CA ILE A 99 2.21 6.07 -3.55
C ILE A 99 3.36 5.43 -4.34
N LEU A 100 3.07 4.61 -5.35
CA LEU A 100 4.06 3.96 -6.21
C LEU A 100 4.87 4.97 -7.02
N THR A 101 4.20 5.97 -7.59
CA THR A 101 4.86 7.06 -8.33
C THR A 101 5.75 7.90 -7.40
N ALA A 102 5.29 8.17 -6.18
CA ALA A 102 6.08 8.92 -5.21
C ALA A 102 7.36 8.17 -4.83
N ILE A 103 7.27 6.90 -4.44
CA ILE A 103 8.46 6.10 -4.09
C ILE A 103 9.39 5.90 -5.28
N HIS A 104 8.84 5.75 -6.50
CA HIS A 104 9.64 5.66 -7.73
C HIS A 104 10.49 6.91 -7.94
N GLU A 105 9.87 8.09 -7.92
CA GLU A 105 10.56 9.36 -8.18
C GLU A 105 11.54 9.71 -7.04
N MET A 106 11.17 9.42 -5.79
CA MET A 106 12.06 9.56 -4.62
C MET A 106 13.29 8.66 -4.76
N ALA A 107 13.10 7.37 -5.04
CA ALA A 107 14.19 6.40 -5.18
C ALA A 107 15.13 6.78 -6.33
N LYS A 108 14.57 7.16 -7.48
CA LYS A 108 15.35 7.63 -8.63
C LYS A 108 16.21 8.83 -8.27
N ALA A 109 15.65 9.84 -7.60
CA ALA A 109 16.38 11.03 -7.20
C ALA A 109 17.44 10.76 -6.13
N ALA A 110 17.11 9.94 -5.12
CA ALA A 110 18.02 9.52 -4.06
C ALA A 110 19.28 8.82 -4.60
N ASN A 111 19.14 8.07 -5.69
CA ASN A 111 20.23 7.34 -6.34
C ASN A 111 20.99 8.16 -7.39
N THR A 112 20.64 9.43 -7.62
CA THR A 112 21.50 10.31 -8.43
C THR A 112 22.73 10.66 -7.60
N GLY A 113 23.95 10.57 -8.13
CA GLY A 113 25.18 11.04 -7.45
C GLY A 113 25.50 10.38 -6.09
N ALA A 114 26.55 9.56 -6.07
CA ALA A 114 27.03 8.92 -4.84
C ALA A 114 27.44 9.96 -3.79
N THR A 115 26.96 9.79 -2.56
CA THR A 115 27.30 10.61 -1.40
C THR A 115 27.11 9.80 -0.12
N GLU A 116 27.96 10.04 0.87
CA GLU A 116 27.81 9.50 2.23
C GLU A 116 26.78 10.30 3.04
N ASP A 117 26.42 11.50 2.59
CA ASP A 117 25.52 12.41 3.31
C ASP A 117 24.05 11.98 3.18
N ALA A 118 23.53 11.43 4.28
CA ALA A 118 22.13 11.06 4.44
C ALA A 118 21.16 12.24 4.23
N VAL A 119 21.53 13.45 4.66
CA VAL A 119 20.70 14.66 4.47
C VAL A 119 20.57 14.96 2.99
N ALA A 120 21.68 14.95 2.25
CA ALA A 120 21.67 15.20 0.81
C ALA A 120 20.85 14.15 0.03
N VAL A 121 20.85 12.88 0.46
CA VAL A 121 20.01 11.83 -0.14
C VAL A 121 18.53 12.11 0.11
N LEU A 122 18.16 12.38 1.37
CA LEU A 122 16.76 12.64 1.76
C LEU A 122 16.22 13.93 1.15
N ASP A 123 17.02 14.99 1.06
CA ASP A 123 16.60 16.25 0.44
C ASP A 123 16.29 16.07 -1.06
N ARG A 124 17.12 15.29 -1.78
CA ARG A 124 16.85 14.96 -3.20
C ARG A 124 15.58 14.14 -3.35
N ALA A 125 15.39 13.12 -2.50
CA ALA A 125 14.17 12.34 -2.47
C ALA A 125 12.95 13.24 -2.20
N MET A 126 13.03 14.15 -1.23
CA MET A 126 11.96 15.06 -0.85
C MET A 126 11.56 16.01 -1.99
N VAL A 127 12.52 16.59 -2.70
CA VAL A 127 12.23 17.45 -3.86
C VAL A 127 11.47 16.68 -4.95
N ALA A 128 11.95 15.48 -5.30
CA ALA A 128 11.30 14.64 -6.30
C ALA A 128 9.92 14.15 -5.83
N GLY A 129 9.80 13.76 -4.57
CA GLY A 129 8.56 13.32 -3.94
C GLY A 129 7.48 14.40 -3.95
N ARG A 130 7.80 15.63 -3.54
CA ARG A 130 6.86 16.77 -3.61
C ARG A 130 6.36 16.99 -5.03
N ALA A 131 7.26 16.96 -6.01
CA ALA A 131 6.90 17.11 -7.41
C ALA A 131 6.03 15.95 -7.92
N ALA A 132 6.31 14.71 -7.50
CA ALA A 132 5.52 13.54 -7.86
C ALA A 132 4.09 13.62 -7.28
N VAL A 133 3.95 13.95 -6.00
CA VAL A 133 2.65 14.12 -5.33
C VAL A 133 1.82 15.19 -6.04
N ALA A 134 2.41 16.34 -6.36
CA ALA A 134 1.72 17.43 -7.07
C ALA A 134 1.23 17.02 -8.47
N ARG A 135 1.90 16.07 -9.14
CA ARG A 135 1.51 15.55 -10.46
C ARG A 135 0.48 14.41 -10.40
N THR A 136 0.17 13.87 -9.23
CA THR A 136 -0.82 12.78 -9.12
C THR A 136 -2.18 13.09 -9.77
N PRO A 137 -2.72 14.33 -9.72
CA PRO A 137 -3.96 14.66 -10.43
C PRO A 137 -3.82 14.66 -11.96
N GLU A 138 -2.61 14.85 -12.49
CA GLU A 138 -2.36 14.76 -13.93
C GLU A 138 -2.35 13.31 -14.42
N LEU A 139 -1.97 12.38 -13.53
CA LEU A 139 -1.83 10.95 -13.82
C LEU A 139 -3.11 10.17 -13.58
N LEU A 140 -3.95 10.59 -12.63
CA LEU A 140 -5.23 9.94 -12.33
C LEU A 140 -6.41 10.91 -12.48
N PRO A 141 -7.30 10.70 -13.46
CA PRO A 141 -8.45 11.56 -13.70
C PRO A 141 -9.36 11.75 -12.48
N VAL A 142 -9.50 10.74 -11.62
CA VAL A 142 -10.32 10.85 -10.40
C VAL A 142 -9.81 11.93 -9.46
N LEU A 143 -8.48 12.04 -9.31
CA LEU A 143 -7.84 12.96 -8.40
C LEU A 143 -8.00 14.38 -8.93
N LYS A 144 -7.88 14.54 -10.26
CA LYS A 144 -8.18 15.79 -10.96
C LYS A 144 -9.61 16.26 -10.76
N GLN A 145 -10.58 15.35 -10.90
CA GLN A 145 -11.99 15.65 -10.74
C GLN A 145 -12.32 16.04 -9.30
N ALA A 146 -11.71 15.35 -8.33
CA ALA A 146 -11.87 15.65 -6.91
C ALA A 146 -11.07 16.89 -6.45
N GLY A 147 -10.12 17.37 -7.26
CA GLY A 147 -9.27 18.53 -6.92
C GLY A 147 -8.28 18.24 -5.78
N VAL A 148 -7.91 16.98 -5.58
CA VAL A 148 -7.01 16.52 -4.50
C VAL A 148 -5.84 15.75 -5.07
N VAL A 149 -4.75 15.63 -4.29
CA VAL A 149 -3.63 14.73 -4.59
C VAL A 149 -3.88 13.35 -4.01
N ASP A 150 -3.09 12.36 -4.44
CA ASP A 150 -3.14 11.02 -3.87
C ASP A 150 -2.75 11.02 -2.38
N ALA A 151 -3.61 10.46 -1.55
CA ALA A 151 -3.40 10.42 -0.10
C ALA A 151 -2.24 9.49 0.28
N GLY A 152 -2.04 8.40 -0.46
CA GLY A 152 -0.93 7.46 -0.22
C GLY A 152 0.44 8.09 -0.48
N ALA A 153 0.57 8.76 -1.63
CA ALA A 153 1.75 9.52 -2.03
C ALA A 153 2.05 10.65 -1.03
N GLN A 154 1.03 11.41 -0.63
CA GLN A 154 1.18 12.48 0.35
C GLN A 154 1.57 11.94 1.75
N GLY A 155 1.01 10.81 2.17
CA GLY A 155 1.36 10.14 3.43
C GLY A 155 2.82 9.70 3.46
N LEU A 156 3.31 9.10 2.37
CA LEU A 156 4.72 8.72 2.24
C LEU A 156 5.63 9.95 2.30
N LEU A 157 5.25 11.05 1.64
CA LEU A 157 6.00 12.29 1.67
C LEU A 157 6.17 12.83 3.09
N TYR A 158 5.13 12.80 3.92
CA TYR A 158 5.24 13.22 5.33
C TYR A 158 6.18 12.32 6.14
N ILE A 159 6.17 11.01 5.88
CA ILE A 159 7.07 10.06 6.55
C ILE A 159 8.53 10.40 6.20
N VAL A 160 8.83 10.61 4.91
CA VAL A 160 10.18 10.99 4.45
C VAL A 160 10.60 12.38 4.94
N GLU A 161 9.66 13.33 5.01
CA GLU A 161 9.90 14.67 5.57
C GLU A 161 10.34 14.59 7.03
N GLY A 162 9.64 13.81 7.85
CA GLY A 162 10.01 13.59 9.25
C GLY A 162 11.40 12.97 9.40
N MET A 163 11.76 12.02 8.52
CA MET A 163 13.12 11.45 8.50
C MET A 163 14.17 12.51 8.13
N ALA A 164 13.92 13.30 7.08
CA ALA A 164 14.83 14.36 6.64
C ALA A 164 15.04 15.42 7.71
N ASP A 165 13.96 15.86 8.37
CA ASP A 165 14.02 16.85 9.43
C ASP A 165 14.78 16.36 10.65
N LEU A 166 14.62 15.07 11.01
CA LEU A 166 15.36 14.47 12.12
C LEU A 166 16.86 14.37 11.81
N VAL A 167 17.21 13.81 10.65
CA VAL A 167 18.62 13.61 10.27
C VAL A 167 19.35 14.94 10.08
N ALA A 168 18.65 15.97 9.59
CA ALA A 168 19.21 17.32 9.46
C ALA A 168 19.24 18.11 10.78
N GLY A 169 18.75 17.54 11.89
CA GLY A 169 18.69 18.22 13.20
C GLY A 169 17.72 19.40 13.25
N ARG A 170 16.74 19.47 12.33
CA ARG A 170 15.71 20.52 12.31
C ARG A 170 14.63 20.30 13.36
N VAL A 171 14.45 19.05 13.77
CA VAL A 171 13.57 18.65 14.87
C VAL A 171 14.31 17.79 15.87
N SER A 172 13.83 17.78 17.11
CA SER A 172 14.25 16.82 18.13
C SER A 172 13.06 15.96 18.52
N VAL A 173 13.28 14.67 18.68
CA VAL A 173 12.21 13.72 19.06
C VAL A 173 12.27 13.51 20.56
N VAL A 174 11.12 13.66 21.22
CA VAL A 174 10.97 13.20 22.59
C VAL A 174 10.95 11.68 22.58
N GLU A 175 11.94 11.05 23.22
CA GLU A 175 11.95 9.60 23.36
C GLU A 175 10.76 9.15 24.21
N ARG A 176 9.85 8.39 23.58
CA ARG A 176 8.78 7.66 24.26
C ARG A 176 9.18 6.19 24.37
N SER A 177 8.81 5.55 25.46
CA SER A 177 8.92 4.11 25.58
C SER A 177 8.01 3.41 24.57
N ALA A 178 8.30 2.14 24.26
CA ALA A 178 7.44 1.35 23.39
C ALA A 178 6.01 1.19 23.94
N ASP A 179 5.86 1.17 25.27
CA ASP A 179 4.56 0.98 25.92
C ASP A 179 3.70 2.25 25.88
N GLU A 180 4.32 3.43 26.02
CA GLU A 180 3.63 4.71 25.80
C GLU A 180 3.17 4.87 24.35
N GLU A 181 4.00 4.41 23.40
CA GLU A 181 3.62 4.41 21.99
C GLU A 181 2.45 3.44 21.75
N ALA A 182 2.53 2.22 22.27
CA ALA A 182 1.48 1.20 22.11
C ALA A 182 0.13 1.64 22.69
N ALA A 183 0.13 2.36 23.81
CA ALA A 183 -1.09 2.92 24.41
C ALA A 183 -1.80 3.92 23.48
N ILE A 184 -1.04 4.72 22.72
CA ILE A 184 -1.59 5.68 21.73
C ILE A 184 -2.16 4.94 20.53
N VAL A 185 -1.54 3.83 20.12
CA VAL A 185 -2.05 3.00 19.02
C VAL A 185 -3.38 2.36 19.38
N ALA A 186 -3.51 1.84 20.60
CA ALA A 186 -4.71 1.14 21.07
C ALA A 186 -5.96 2.04 21.15
N ASP A 187 -5.78 3.33 21.45
CA ASP A 187 -6.89 4.30 21.52
C ASP A 187 -7.44 4.68 20.12
N ALA A 188 -6.61 4.55 19.09
CA ALA A 188 -6.96 4.94 17.72
C ALA A 188 -7.72 3.86 16.92
N ASP A 189 -7.95 2.67 17.49
CA ASP A 189 -8.49 1.49 16.79
C ASP A 189 -10.03 1.54 16.55
N HIS A 190 -10.67 2.70 16.76
CA HIS A 190 -12.13 2.88 16.63
C HIS A 190 -12.61 3.47 15.29
N ALA A 191 -11.77 3.52 14.26
CA ALA A 191 -12.20 3.98 12.94
C ALA A 191 -12.71 2.80 12.09
N LEU A 192 -14.02 2.73 11.89
CA LEU A 192 -14.65 1.81 10.94
C LEU A 192 -14.15 2.13 9.52
N PRO A 193 -13.80 1.13 8.70
CA PRO A 193 -13.42 1.35 7.31
C PRO A 193 -14.59 1.98 6.55
N ALA A 194 -14.30 3.02 5.77
CA ALA A 194 -15.26 3.61 4.84
C ALA A 194 -15.14 2.88 3.50
N SER A 195 -16.04 1.93 3.24
CA SER A 195 -16.10 1.18 1.99
C SER A 195 -16.98 1.86 0.94
N SER A 196 -16.49 1.93 -0.30
CA SER A 196 -17.20 2.44 -1.48
C SER A 196 -18.14 1.37 -2.11
N GLY A 197 -19.11 1.79 -2.94
CA GLY A 197 -20.26 0.97 -3.39
C GLY A 197 -20.13 0.23 -4.73
N GLY A 198 -20.70 -0.98 -4.81
CA GLY A 198 -20.52 -2.01 -5.85
C GLY A 198 -20.88 -3.42 -5.33
N THR A 199 -20.78 -4.48 -6.16
CA THR A 199 -20.80 -5.89 -5.69
C THR A 199 -19.37 -6.42 -5.59
N TRP A 200 -18.85 -6.51 -4.37
CA TRP A 200 -17.44 -6.60 -3.99
C TRP A 200 -17.00 -7.99 -3.53
N GLY A 201 -17.92 -8.92 -3.29
CA GLY A 201 -17.57 -10.25 -2.79
C GLY A 201 -16.98 -10.20 -1.38
N TYR A 202 -15.88 -10.92 -1.16
CA TYR A 202 -15.27 -11.09 0.16
C TYR A 202 -13.88 -10.47 0.22
N ASP A 203 -13.58 -9.82 1.35
CA ASP A 203 -12.21 -9.54 1.78
C ASP A 203 -11.70 -10.69 2.64
N VAL A 204 -10.63 -11.36 2.19
CA VAL A 204 -9.97 -12.45 2.90
C VAL A 204 -8.58 -11.98 3.32
N GLN A 205 -8.37 -11.87 4.63
CA GLN A 205 -7.09 -11.55 5.22
C GLN A 205 -6.63 -12.63 6.18
N PHE A 206 -5.34 -12.96 6.15
CA PHE A 206 -4.74 -13.85 7.14
C PHE A 206 -3.21 -13.83 7.10
N LEU A 207 -2.61 -14.48 8.10
CA LEU A 207 -1.17 -14.68 8.22
C LEU A 207 -0.80 -16.16 8.09
N VAL A 208 0.34 -16.43 7.46
CA VAL A 208 0.97 -17.75 7.39
C VAL A 208 2.41 -17.65 7.91
N PRO A 209 2.65 -17.96 9.21
CA PRO A 209 3.99 -17.97 9.77
C PRO A 209 4.79 -19.15 9.23
N SER A 210 6.07 -18.90 8.92
CA SER A 210 7.02 -19.88 8.38
C SER A 210 6.41 -20.72 7.24
N PRO A 211 5.97 -20.08 6.15
CA PRO A 211 5.30 -20.77 5.06
C PRO A 211 6.21 -21.82 4.43
N SER A 212 5.65 -22.98 4.08
CA SER A 212 6.34 -24.04 3.35
C SER A 212 6.43 -23.79 1.83
N ARG A 213 5.74 -22.75 1.34
CA ARG A 213 5.64 -22.37 -0.08
C ARG A 213 6.06 -20.92 -0.23
N GLY A 214 6.69 -20.59 -1.35
CA GLY A 214 7.22 -19.24 -1.58
C GLY A 214 6.14 -18.19 -1.81
N VAL A 215 6.39 -16.94 -1.40
CA VAL A 215 5.44 -15.82 -1.52
C VAL A 215 4.95 -15.62 -2.96
N ARG A 216 5.88 -15.66 -3.94
CA ARG A 216 5.56 -15.51 -5.36
C ARG A 216 4.63 -16.62 -5.87
N GLU A 217 4.88 -17.86 -5.46
CA GLU A 217 4.07 -19.02 -5.84
C GLU A 217 2.65 -18.88 -5.30
N LEU A 218 2.51 -18.51 -4.02
CA LEU A 218 1.21 -18.28 -3.40
C LEU A 218 0.45 -17.13 -4.08
N ARG A 219 1.16 -16.04 -4.38
CA ARG A 219 0.58 -14.90 -5.10
C ARG A 219 0.04 -15.31 -6.46
N GLU A 220 0.86 -15.98 -7.27
CA GLU A 220 0.47 -16.47 -8.60
C GLU A 220 -0.76 -17.39 -8.54
N GLU A 221 -0.83 -18.25 -7.52
CA GLU A 221 -1.97 -19.14 -7.33
C GLU A 221 -3.24 -18.38 -6.95
N MET A 222 -3.15 -17.45 -5.99
CA MET A 222 -4.27 -16.65 -5.47
C MET A 222 -4.78 -15.63 -6.48
N LEU A 223 -3.92 -15.13 -7.38
CA LEU A 223 -4.32 -14.23 -8.46
C LEU A 223 -5.41 -14.83 -9.36
N ARG A 224 -5.45 -16.16 -9.50
CA ARG A 224 -6.47 -16.86 -10.30
C ARG A 224 -7.89 -16.79 -9.71
N PHE A 225 -7.98 -16.47 -8.43
CA PHE A 225 -9.23 -16.36 -7.68
C PHE A 225 -9.48 -14.93 -7.18
N GLY A 226 -8.56 -14.00 -7.45
CA GLY A 226 -8.78 -12.59 -7.20
C GLY A 226 -9.88 -12.04 -8.09
N LEU A 227 -10.50 -10.93 -7.71
CA LEU A 227 -11.42 -10.23 -8.60
C LEU A 227 -10.68 -9.76 -9.86
N ASP A 228 -11.30 -9.89 -11.03
CA ASP A 228 -10.71 -9.48 -12.32
C ASP A 228 -10.84 -7.97 -12.61
N ASP A 229 -11.60 -7.24 -11.80
CA ASP A 229 -11.85 -5.82 -12.04
C ASP A 229 -10.67 -4.98 -11.52
N PRO A 230 -9.98 -4.19 -12.36
CA PRO A 230 -8.82 -3.39 -11.94
C PRO A 230 -9.14 -2.39 -10.79
N GLY A 231 -10.39 -1.95 -10.68
CA GLY A 231 -10.87 -1.10 -9.60
C GLY A 231 -11.11 -1.86 -8.29
N LEU A 232 -11.60 -3.10 -8.37
CA LEU A 232 -12.05 -3.90 -7.22
C LEU A 232 -11.02 -4.95 -6.75
N SER A 233 -10.09 -5.34 -7.63
CA SER A 233 -9.07 -6.34 -7.37
C SER A 233 -8.08 -5.86 -6.32
N CYS A 234 -8.00 -6.62 -5.24
CA CYS A 234 -6.91 -6.59 -4.28
C CYS A 234 -6.37 -8.00 -4.22
N VAL A 235 -5.11 -8.21 -4.61
CA VAL A 235 -4.41 -9.48 -4.39
C VAL A 235 -3.02 -9.16 -3.88
N LEU A 236 -2.92 -9.03 -2.55
CA LEU A 236 -1.69 -8.72 -1.85
C LEU A 236 -1.27 -9.95 -1.05
N VAL A 237 -0.20 -10.59 -1.50
CA VAL A 237 0.41 -11.75 -0.84
C VAL A 237 1.87 -11.41 -0.61
N VAL A 238 2.18 -10.85 0.55
CA VAL A 238 3.47 -10.18 0.82
C VAL A 238 4.16 -10.77 2.05
N GLY A 239 5.44 -10.47 2.21
CA GLY A 239 6.26 -10.98 3.31
C GLY A 239 7.42 -11.83 2.81
N ASP A 240 7.87 -12.77 3.64
CA ASP A 240 9.07 -13.57 3.42
C ASP A 240 8.93 -14.99 4.01
N ASP A 241 10.05 -15.69 4.12
CA ASP A 241 10.14 -17.07 4.65
C ASP A 241 9.80 -17.16 6.15
N LEU A 242 9.72 -16.04 6.88
CA LEU A 242 9.31 -16.01 8.28
C LEU A 242 7.80 -15.78 8.41
N LEU A 243 7.21 -14.97 7.53
CA LEU A 243 5.81 -14.63 7.61
C LEU A 243 5.28 -14.19 6.24
N VAL A 244 4.17 -14.79 5.81
CA VAL A 244 3.35 -14.28 4.71
C VAL A 244 2.07 -13.65 5.24
N LYS A 245 1.73 -12.47 4.74
CA LYS A 245 0.45 -11.82 4.92
C LYS A 245 -0.33 -11.84 3.61
N VAL A 246 -1.59 -12.25 3.72
CA VAL A 246 -2.54 -12.33 2.61
C VAL A 246 -3.64 -11.31 2.87
N HIS A 247 -3.97 -10.55 1.82
CA HIS A 247 -5.14 -9.68 1.72
C HIS A 247 -5.65 -9.80 0.29
N VAL A 248 -6.77 -10.49 0.11
CA VAL A 248 -7.33 -10.80 -1.21
C VAL A 248 -8.83 -10.51 -1.25
N HIS A 249 -9.24 -9.70 -2.22
CA HIS A 249 -10.64 -9.57 -2.59
C HIS A 249 -11.00 -10.66 -3.60
N THR A 250 -12.04 -11.43 -3.30
CA THR A 250 -12.43 -12.61 -4.08
C THR A 250 -13.93 -12.91 -3.97
N ARG A 251 -14.49 -13.60 -4.96
CA ARG A 251 -15.82 -14.23 -4.83
C ARG A 251 -15.75 -15.62 -4.21
N GLU A 252 -14.56 -16.18 -4.10
CA GLU A 252 -14.30 -17.56 -3.71
C GLU A 252 -13.37 -17.60 -2.48
N PRO A 253 -13.81 -17.11 -1.31
CA PRO A 253 -12.97 -16.99 -0.12
C PRO A 253 -12.38 -18.33 0.34
N HIS A 254 -13.10 -19.42 0.07
CA HIS A 254 -12.67 -20.79 0.36
C HIS A 254 -11.42 -21.20 -0.43
N GLU A 255 -11.24 -20.73 -1.67
CA GLU A 255 -10.04 -21.05 -2.47
C GLU A 255 -8.82 -20.31 -1.91
N ILE A 256 -8.94 -19.04 -1.55
CA ILE A 256 -7.85 -18.28 -0.94
C ILE A 256 -7.41 -18.92 0.38
N LEU A 257 -8.36 -19.31 1.24
CA LEU A 257 -8.06 -20.01 2.49
C LEU A 257 -7.41 -21.39 2.23
N ARG A 258 -7.90 -22.16 1.25
CA ARG A 258 -7.32 -23.45 0.86
C ARG A 258 -5.86 -23.29 0.44
N ILE A 259 -5.55 -22.28 -0.38
CA ILE A 259 -4.18 -21.99 -0.81
C ILE A 259 -3.32 -21.61 0.41
N GLY A 260 -3.79 -20.74 1.30
CA GLY A 260 -3.09 -20.40 2.54
C GLY A 260 -2.78 -21.60 3.42
N LEU A 261 -3.77 -22.48 3.64
CA LEU A 261 -3.63 -23.70 4.44
C LEU A 261 -2.66 -24.71 3.81
N SER A 262 -2.52 -24.72 2.49
CA SER A 262 -1.53 -25.57 1.81
C SER A 262 -0.08 -25.12 2.04
N ALA A 263 0.12 -23.86 2.45
CA ALA A 263 1.42 -23.28 2.77
C ALA A 263 1.80 -23.37 4.25
N GLY A 264 0.87 -23.75 5.14
CA GLY A 264 1.15 -23.83 6.57
C GLY A 264 -0.06 -23.53 7.45
N ARG A 265 0.20 -23.29 8.74
CA ARG A 265 -0.85 -22.90 9.68
C ARG A 265 -1.24 -21.45 9.46
N VAL A 266 -2.51 -21.23 9.14
CA VAL A 266 -3.09 -19.90 9.01
C VAL A 266 -3.45 -19.33 10.39
N ARG A 267 -3.22 -18.03 10.60
CA ARG A 267 -3.58 -17.26 11.81
C ARG A 267 -4.30 -15.96 11.44
N ASP A 268 -4.99 -15.39 12.42
CA ASP A 268 -5.66 -14.08 12.33
C ASP A 268 -6.54 -13.97 11.07
N VAL A 269 -7.37 -15.00 10.87
CA VAL A 269 -8.25 -15.10 9.70
C VAL A 269 -9.40 -14.12 9.84
N VAL A 270 -9.51 -13.22 8.87
CA VAL A 270 -10.63 -12.32 8.65
C VAL A 270 -11.24 -12.67 7.31
N VAL A 271 -12.55 -12.90 7.29
CA VAL A 271 -13.35 -13.06 6.07
C VAL A 271 -14.55 -12.17 6.22
N GLU A 272 -14.59 -11.09 5.45
CA GLU A 272 -15.64 -10.08 5.52
C GLU A 272 -16.39 -10.01 4.20
N ASP A 273 -17.72 -9.97 4.28
CA ASP A 273 -18.58 -9.72 3.13
C ASP A 273 -18.63 -8.21 2.89
N LEU A 274 -17.95 -7.77 1.83
CA LEU A 274 -17.81 -6.37 1.49
C LEU A 274 -19.16 -5.76 1.06
N ASP A 275 -20.06 -6.56 0.48
CA ASP A 275 -21.40 -6.12 0.08
C ASP A 275 -22.28 -5.85 1.30
N ALA A 276 -22.20 -6.73 2.30
CA ALA A 276 -22.89 -6.54 3.56
C ALA A 276 -22.38 -5.33 4.34
N MET A 277 -21.06 -5.08 4.31
CA MET A 277 -20.44 -3.92 4.96
C MET A 277 -20.91 -2.60 4.34
N VAL A 278 -20.88 -2.49 3.01
CA VAL A 278 -21.39 -1.31 2.29
C VAL A 278 -22.86 -1.09 2.63
N ALA A 279 -23.70 -2.12 2.54
CA ALA A 279 -25.13 -2.00 2.86
C ALA A 279 -25.40 -1.62 4.34
N ALA A 280 -24.53 -2.01 5.28
CA ALA A 280 -24.60 -1.57 6.67
C ALA A 280 -24.20 -0.10 6.83
N GLN A 281 -23.14 0.33 6.15
CA GLN A 281 -22.64 1.70 6.13
C GLN A 281 -23.70 2.67 5.56
N GLU A 282 -24.32 2.33 4.44
CA GLU A 282 -25.37 3.13 3.80
C GLU A 282 -26.58 3.30 4.73
N ARG A 283 -26.96 2.24 5.45
CA ARG A 283 -28.04 2.29 6.45
C ARG A 283 -27.68 3.15 7.66
N ALA A 284 -26.43 3.11 8.11
CA ALA A 284 -25.97 3.84 9.29
C ALA A 284 -25.77 5.34 9.01
N THR A 285 -25.29 5.70 7.82
CA THR A 285 -24.93 7.08 7.46
C THR A 285 -26.00 7.79 6.64
N GLY A 286 -26.94 7.05 6.03
CA GLY A 286 -27.92 7.60 5.09
C GLY A 286 -27.32 8.07 3.76
N VAL A 287 -26.02 7.83 3.54
CA VAL A 287 -25.31 8.14 2.30
C VAL A 287 -25.32 6.88 1.44
N THR A 288 -26.05 6.92 0.33
CA THR A 288 -25.99 5.86 -0.68
C THR A 288 -24.75 6.06 -1.53
N VAL A 289 -23.86 5.07 -1.57
CA VAL A 289 -22.69 5.11 -2.44
C VAL A 289 -23.10 4.49 -3.77
N SER A 290 -23.71 5.32 -4.62
CA SER A 290 -23.96 4.91 -6.01
C SER A 290 -22.62 4.64 -6.67
N ALA A 291 -22.44 3.43 -7.20
CA ALA A 291 -21.49 3.24 -8.29
C ALA A 291 -21.73 4.37 -9.28
N THR A 292 -20.69 5.11 -9.68
CA THR A 292 -20.81 6.07 -10.76
C THR A 292 -21.49 5.34 -11.90
N ASP A 293 -22.72 5.74 -12.22
CA ASP A 293 -23.33 5.44 -13.49
C ASP A 293 -22.34 6.00 -14.51
N VAL A 294 -21.51 5.12 -15.07
CA VAL A 294 -20.93 5.40 -16.37
C VAL A 294 -22.16 5.49 -17.24
N GLU A 295 -22.63 6.72 -17.43
CA GLU A 295 -23.72 7.07 -18.31
C GLU A 295 -23.52 6.22 -19.57
N ARG A 296 -24.32 5.16 -19.71
CA ARG A 296 -24.27 4.29 -20.88
C ARG A 296 -24.76 5.14 -22.03
N ARG A 297 -23.87 5.95 -22.59
CA ARG A 297 -24.15 6.73 -23.77
C ARG A 297 -24.53 5.72 -24.84
N PRO A 298 -25.67 5.90 -25.53
CA PRO A 298 -26.04 4.98 -26.60
C PRO A 298 -24.92 4.97 -27.63
N LEU A 299 -24.18 3.87 -27.67
CA LEU A 299 -23.17 3.63 -28.69
C LEU A 299 -23.92 3.27 -29.97
N ALA A 300 -23.75 4.10 -30.99
CA ALA A 300 -24.18 3.77 -32.34
C ALA A 300 -23.00 3.19 -33.12
N VAL A 301 -23.18 2.03 -33.73
CA VAL A 301 -22.24 1.49 -34.71
C VAL A 301 -22.55 2.14 -36.05
N VAL A 302 -21.57 2.86 -36.61
CA VAL A 302 -21.64 3.40 -37.97
C VAL A 302 -20.76 2.56 -38.86
N SER A 303 -21.37 1.76 -39.73
CA SER A 303 -20.68 1.07 -40.82
C SER A 303 -20.47 2.03 -41.99
N VAL A 304 -19.21 2.33 -42.31
CA VAL A 304 -18.85 3.18 -43.46
C VAL A 304 -18.35 2.29 -44.58
N VAL A 305 -19.02 2.36 -45.73
CA VAL A 305 -18.58 1.71 -46.97
C VAL A 305 -18.15 2.77 -47.98
N ALA A 306 -17.12 2.47 -48.78
CA ALA A 306 -16.47 3.45 -49.64
C ALA A 306 -17.29 3.84 -50.90
N ALA A 307 -18.40 3.17 -51.18
CA ALA A 307 -19.24 3.42 -52.36
C ALA A 307 -20.70 2.95 -52.14
N GLU A 308 -21.66 3.64 -52.77
CA GLU A 308 -23.11 3.36 -52.66
C GLU A 308 -23.49 1.89 -52.94
N GLY A 309 -22.76 1.20 -53.82
CA GLY A 309 -23.09 -0.18 -54.23
C GLY A 309 -22.86 -1.28 -53.19
N LEU A 310 -22.31 -0.96 -52.01
CA LEU A 310 -22.08 -1.93 -50.91
C LEU A 310 -23.04 -1.75 -49.73
N ALA A 311 -23.97 -0.78 -49.79
CA ALA A 311 -24.90 -0.51 -48.70
C ALA A 311 -26.06 -1.52 -48.61
N ASP A 312 -26.31 -2.29 -49.68
CA ASP A 312 -27.47 -3.19 -49.82
C ASP A 312 -27.11 -4.71 -49.77
N VAL A 313 -25.91 -5.07 -49.28
CA VAL A 313 -25.44 -6.46 -49.17
C VAL A 313 -25.39 -6.93 -47.72
#